data_AF-A0A7R6SZ41-F1
#
_entry.id   AF-A0A7R6SZ41-F1
#
_cell.length_a   1.000
_cell.length_b   1.000
_cell.length_c   1.000
_cell.angle_alpha   90.00
_cell.angle_beta   90.00
_cell.angle_gamma   90.00
#
_symmetry.space_group_name_H-M   'P 1'
#
loop_
_entity.id
_entity.type
_entity.pdbx_description
1 polymer ?
#
loop_
_entity_poly.entity_id
_entity_poly.type
_entity_poly.pdbx_seq_one_letter_code
_entity_poly.pdbx_strand_id
1 'polypeptide(L)'
;MKKITKNTIDSLDNLYNFVELIIAYILVFSAIGLIFFSVYEVIIEFLEHRDTVKIVVTLIHHLLLIMIILEILWTVIHYMKTKKLSVEAFIIIAIISSVRKILVISASQSVADSKSASIISSLTTESFAQGLIVLIMVIAIFILRKSRLFLKELDEE
;
A
#
# COMPACT_ATOMS: atom_id res chain seq x y z
N MET A 1 38.27 20.69 -15.20
CA MET A 1 37.59 19.43 -14.87
C MET A 1 36.44 19.59 -13.85
N LYS A 2 36.64 20.29 -12.72
CA LYS A 2 35.62 20.51 -11.66
C LYS A 2 34.29 21.19 -12.10
N LYS A 3 34.32 22.02 -13.15
CA LYS A 3 33.16 22.78 -13.65
C LYS A 3 32.19 21.93 -14.50
N ILE A 4 32.70 20.88 -15.14
CA ILE A 4 31.89 19.95 -15.97
C ILE A 4 31.08 19.03 -15.05
N THR A 5 31.69 18.53 -13.97
CA THR A 5 31.06 17.64 -13.00
C THR A 5 29.91 18.31 -12.23
N LYS A 6 30.05 19.61 -11.93
CA LYS A 6 29.01 20.36 -11.22
C LYS A 6 27.75 20.54 -12.07
N ASN A 7 27.92 20.87 -13.35
CA ASN A 7 26.79 21.09 -14.26
C ASN A 7 26.00 19.80 -14.57
N THR A 8 26.67 18.63 -14.58
CA THR A 8 25.99 17.34 -14.72
C THR A 8 25.25 16.91 -13.46
N ILE A 9 25.79 17.20 -12.27
CA ILE A 9 25.12 16.92 -10.99
C ILE A 9 23.89 17.81 -10.83
N ASP A 10 24.02 19.12 -11.07
CA ASP A 10 22.92 20.08 -10.98
C ASP A 10 21.78 19.75 -11.98
N SER A 11 22.11 19.22 -13.16
CA SER A 11 21.11 18.75 -14.13
C SER A 11 20.41 17.46 -13.67
N LEU A 12 21.12 16.56 -13.00
CA LEU A 12 20.58 15.30 -12.48
C LEU A 12 19.59 15.56 -11.33
N ASP A 13 19.93 16.51 -10.44
CA ASP A 13 19.07 16.91 -9.31
C ASP A 13 17.77 17.58 -9.80
N ASN A 14 17.85 18.40 -10.86
CA ASN A 14 16.66 18.99 -11.47
C ASN A 14 15.75 17.95 -12.13
N LEU A 15 16.34 16.98 -12.85
CA LEU A 15 15.59 15.87 -13.43
C LEU A 15 14.91 15.04 -12.35
N TYR A 16 15.62 14.79 -11.25
CA TYR A 16 15.11 14.04 -10.11
C TYR A 16 13.88 14.70 -9.48
N ASN A 17 13.99 15.99 -9.16
CA ASN A 17 12.87 16.76 -8.60
C ASN A 17 11.67 16.81 -9.56
N PHE A 18 11.93 16.88 -10.87
CA PHE A 18 10.87 16.87 -11.89
C PHE A 18 10.12 15.53 -11.90
N VAL A 19 10.85 14.40 -11.82
CA VAL A 19 10.25 13.06 -11.76
C VAL A 19 9.43 12.87 -10.49
N GLU A 20 9.93 13.29 -9.32
CA GLU A 20 9.17 13.22 -8.06
C GLU A 20 7.84 13.99 -8.14
N LEU A 21 7.88 15.19 -8.73
CA LEU A 21 6.69 16.03 -8.89
C LEU A 21 5.65 15.37 -9.82
N ILE A 22 6.11 14.76 -10.92
CA ILE A 22 5.23 14.00 -11.82
C ILE A 22 4.56 12.84 -11.08
N ILE A 23 5.32 12.06 -10.30
CA ILE A 23 4.80 10.93 -9.54
C ILE A 23 3.73 11.41 -8.55
N ALA A 24 4.00 12.47 -7.80
CA ALA A 24 3.04 13.04 -6.86
C ALA A 24 1.73 13.45 -7.57
N TYR A 25 1.83 14.12 -8.71
CA TYR A 25 0.66 14.51 -9.50
C TYR A 25 -0.13 13.30 -10.01
N ILE A 26 0.54 12.28 -10.56
CA ILE A 26 -0.11 11.06 -11.04
C ILE A 26 -0.87 10.37 -9.91
N LEU A 27 -0.27 10.27 -8.72
CA LEU A 27 -0.93 9.68 -7.55
C LEU A 27 -2.17 10.47 -7.14
N VAL A 28 -2.10 11.81 -7.11
CA VAL A 28 -3.25 12.65 -6.79
C VAL A 28 -4.38 12.47 -7.81
N PHE A 29 -4.06 12.55 -9.11
CA PHE A 29 -5.06 12.37 -10.16
C PHE A 29 -5.66 10.96 -10.15
N SER A 30 -4.85 9.94 -9.88
CA SER A 30 -5.31 8.56 -9.75
C SER A 30 -6.25 8.38 -8.55
N ALA A 31 -5.91 8.94 -7.38
CA ALA A 31 -6.77 8.90 -6.20
C ALA A 31 -8.13 9.56 -6.48
N ILE A 32 -8.12 10.75 -7.09
CA ILE A 32 -9.33 11.47 -7.46
C ILE A 32 -10.15 10.66 -8.47
N GLY A 33 -9.51 10.14 -9.52
CA GLY A 33 -10.17 9.31 -10.53
C GLY A 33 -10.83 8.06 -9.94
N LEU A 34 -10.16 7.40 -9.00
CA LEU A 34 -10.72 6.23 -8.31
C LEU A 34 -11.88 6.57 -7.38
N ILE A 35 -11.87 7.74 -6.74
CA ILE A 35 -13.03 8.21 -5.95
C ILE A 35 -14.24 8.36 -6.88
N PHE A 36 -14.08 9.04 -8.01
CA PHE A 36 -15.17 9.21 -8.98
C PHE A 36 -15.66 7.87 -9.53
N PHE A 37 -14.73 7.01 -9.94
CA PHE A 37 -15.03 5.67 -10.44
C PHE A 37 -15.79 4.83 -9.39
N SER A 38 -15.32 4.82 -8.15
CA SER A 38 -15.95 4.09 -7.05
C SER A 38 -17.37 4.56 -6.78
N VAL A 39 -17.62 5.88 -6.80
CA VAL A 39 -18.97 6.42 -6.58
C VAL A 39 -19.87 6.05 -7.75
N TYR A 40 -19.38 6.19 -8.98
CA TYR A 40 -20.12 5.83 -10.19
C TYR A 40 -20.54 4.35 -10.19
N GLU A 41 -19.61 3.45 -9.89
CA GLU A 41 -19.88 2.00 -9.88
C GLU A 41 -20.90 1.61 -8.81
N VAL A 42 -20.77 2.14 -7.60
CA VAL A 42 -21.72 1.87 -6.51
C VAL A 42 -23.14 2.36 -6.83
N ILE A 43 -23.28 3.51 -7.50
CA ILE A 43 -24.59 4.02 -7.93
C ILE A 43 -25.21 3.07 -8.97
N ILE A 44 -24.42 2.60 -9.95
CA ILE A 44 -24.90 1.67 -10.98
C ILE A 44 -25.29 0.31 -10.36
N GLU A 45 -24.45 -0.25 -9.49
CA GLU A 45 -24.75 -1.53 -8.82
C GLU A 45 -26.01 -1.44 -7.95
N PHE A 46 -26.24 -0.29 -7.30
CA PHE A 46 -27.45 -0.04 -6.51
C PHE A 46 -28.70 0.03 -7.39
N LEU A 47 -28.64 0.72 -8.54
CA LEU A 47 -29.75 0.80 -9.50
C LEU A 47 -30.08 -0.56 -10.12
N GLU A 48 -29.07 -1.40 -10.34
CA GLU A 48 -29.24 -2.78 -10.82
C GLU A 48 -29.81 -3.75 -9.77
N HIS A 49 -30.15 -3.29 -8.56
CA HIS A 49 -30.68 -4.12 -7.46
C HIS A 49 -29.76 -5.30 -7.10
N ARG A 50 -28.43 -5.11 -7.19
CA ARG A 50 -27.44 -6.11 -6.78
C ARG A 50 -27.50 -6.35 -5.27
N ASP A 51 -27.02 -7.51 -4.83
CA ASP A 51 -26.91 -7.85 -3.40
C ASP A 51 -26.16 -6.75 -2.64
N THR A 52 -26.77 -6.18 -1.60
CA THR A 52 -26.18 -5.09 -0.79
C THR A 52 -24.81 -5.46 -0.22
N VAL A 53 -24.61 -6.74 0.11
CA VAL A 53 -23.35 -7.26 0.63
C VAL A 53 -22.21 -7.13 -0.39
N LYS A 54 -22.49 -7.38 -1.68
CA LYS A 54 -21.50 -7.24 -2.75
C LYS A 54 -21.12 -5.78 -2.97
N ILE A 55 -22.11 -4.88 -2.96
CA ILE A 55 -21.90 -3.43 -3.11
C ILE A 55 -20.97 -2.91 -2.00
N VAL A 56 -21.18 -3.34 -0.75
CA VAL A 56 -20.33 -2.95 0.38
C VAL A 56 -18.90 -3.46 0.21
N VAL A 57 -18.70 -4.69 -0.26
CA VAL A 57 -17.35 -5.22 -0.51
C VAL A 57 -16.66 -4.53 -1.68
N THR A 58 -17.36 -4.25 -2.78
CA THR A 58 -16.86 -3.46 -3.90
C THR A 58 -16.43 -2.07 -3.43
N LEU A 59 -17.25 -1.41 -2.60
CA LEU A 59 -16.91 -0.11 -2.01
C LEU A 59 -15.67 -0.19 -1.11
N ILE A 60 -15.60 -1.17 -0.21
CA ILE A 60 -14.44 -1.37 0.66
C ILE A 60 -13.17 -1.61 -0.17
N HIS A 61 -13.26 -2.40 -1.24
CA HIS A 61 -12.16 -2.64 -2.15
C HIS A 61 -11.60 -1.34 -2.75
N HIS A 62 -12.49 -0.46 -3.25
CA HIS A 62 -12.10 0.84 -3.81
C HIS A 62 -11.56 1.80 -2.76
N LEU A 63 -12.20 1.90 -1.60
CA LEU A 63 -11.73 2.76 -0.50
C LEU A 63 -10.34 2.36 -0.02
N LEU A 64 -10.10 1.05 0.09
CA LEU A 64 -8.79 0.53 0.40
C LEU A 64 -7.81 0.91 -0.73
N LEU A 65 -8.23 0.92 -2.01
CA LEU A 65 -7.39 1.29 -3.16
C LEU A 65 -6.94 2.74 -3.10
N ILE A 66 -7.89 3.61 -2.85
CA ILE A 66 -7.65 5.03 -2.60
C ILE A 66 -6.68 5.18 -1.42
N MET A 67 -6.87 4.42 -0.34
CA MET A 67 -5.99 4.47 0.83
C MET A 67 -4.54 4.12 0.51
N ILE A 68 -4.24 3.08 -0.29
CA ILE A 68 -2.84 2.84 -0.71
C ILE A 68 -2.27 4.02 -1.47
N ILE A 69 -3.05 4.59 -2.39
CA ILE A 69 -2.54 5.70 -3.21
C ILE A 69 -2.26 6.91 -2.33
N LEU A 70 -3.12 7.19 -1.35
CA LEU A 70 -2.91 8.24 -0.36
C LEU A 70 -1.67 7.96 0.51
N GLU A 71 -1.44 6.72 0.91
CA GLU A 71 -0.28 6.33 1.71
C GLU A 71 1.04 6.49 0.91
N ILE A 72 1.04 6.05 -0.35
CA ILE A 72 2.18 6.25 -1.26
C ILE A 72 2.37 7.75 -1.51
N LEU A 73 1.30 8.53 -1.72
CA LEU A 73 1.38 9.97 -1.92
C LEU A 73 2.00 10.65 -0.69
N TRP A 74 1.54 10.30 0.51
CA TRP A 74 2.11 10.82 1.75
C TRP A 74 3.60 10.51 1.86
N THR A 75 3.98 9.28 1.52
CA THR A 75 5.39 8.86 1.46
C THR A 75 6.20 9.72 0.52
N VAL A 76 5.73 9.88 -0.72
CA VAL A 76 6.42 10.67 -1.75
C VAL A 76 6.58 12.10 -1.27
N ILE A 77 5.53 12.72 -0.71
CA ILE A 77 5.59 14.08 -0.16
C ILE A 77 6.58 14.17 1.01
N HIS A 78 6.55 13.22 1.94
CA HIS A 78 7.46 13.20 3.09
C HIS A 78 8.91 13.05 2.64
N TYR A 79 9.14 12.19 1.64
CA TYR A 79 10.44 11.98 1.04
C TYR A 79 10.94 13.22 0.30
N MET A 80 10.08 13.91 -0.46
CA MET A 80 10.40 15.19 -1.09
C MET A 80 10.85 16.24 -0.06
N LYS A 81 10.23 16.27 1.12
CA LYS A 81 10.56 17.23 2.19
C LYS A 81 11.86 16.90 2.92
N THR A 82 12.13 15.62 3.16
CA THR A 82 13.25 15.18 4.00
C THR A 82 14.49 14.78 3.20
N LYS A 83 14.32 14.50 1.89
CA LYS A 83 15.34 13.97 0.96
C LYS A 83 16.10 12.76 1.54
N LYS A 84 15.45 12.03 2.45
CA LYS A 84 15.98 10.84 3.12
C LYS A 84 14.91 9.77 3.10
N LEU A 85 15.21 8.65 2.47
CA LEU A 85 14.43 7.43 2.65
C LEU A 85 14.82 6.86 4.01
N SER A 86 14.10 7.23 5.08
CA SER A 86 14.29 6.53 6.34
C SER A 86 13.79 5.10 6.16
N VAL A 87 14.64 4.13 6.50
CA VAL A 87 14.26 2.69 6.47
C VAL A 87 12.99 2.47 7.30
N GLU A 88 12.79 3.27 8.34
CA GLU A 88 11.58 3.30 9.14
C GLU A 88 10.33 3.70 8.34
N ALA A 89 10.37 4.79 7.57
CA ALA A 89 9.24 5.19 6.72
C ALA A 89 8.91 4.09 5.70
N PHE A 90 9.94 3.51 5.05
CA PHE A 90 9.74 2.43 4.08
C PHE A 90 9.06 1.19 4.70
N ILE A 91 9.47 0.78 5.90
CA ILE A 91 8.87 -0.36 6.61
C ILE A 91 7.43 -0.06 7.03
N ILE A 92 7.12 1.16 7.50
CA ILE A 92 5.76 1.55 7.88
C ILE A 92 4.80 1.39 6.69
N ILE A 93 5.21 1.83 5.50
CA ILE A 93 4.40 1.72 4.28
C ILE A 93 4.20 0.26 3.86
N ALA A 94 5.24 -0.56 3.97
CA ALA A 94 5.15 -1.99 3.68
C ALA A 94 4.15 -2.69 4.60
N ILE A 95 4.12 -2.33 5.89
CA ILE A 95 3.14 -2.85 6.85
C ILE A 95 1.72 -2.42 6.47
N ILE A 96 1.51 -1.12 6.21
CA ILE A 96 0.18 -0.59 5.88
C ILE A 96 -0.37 -1.25 4.61
N SER A 97 0.46 -1.41 3.57
CA SER A 97 0.11 -2.13 2.33
C SER A 97 -0.28 -3.59 2.59
N SER A 98 0.48 -4.29 3.45
CA SER A 98 0.20 -5.67 3.83
C SER A 98 -1.12 -5.80 4.60
N VAL A 99 -1.34 -4.98 5.63
CA VAL A 99 -2.57 -4.98 6.44
C VAL A 99 -3.79 -4.71 5.56
N ARG A 100 -3.71 -3.72 4.67
CA ARG A 100 -4.79 -3.42 3.74
C ARG A 100 -5.14 -4.63 2.87
N LYS A 101 -4.15 -5.32 2.30
CA LYS A 101 -4.38 -6.50 1.45
C LYS A 101 -5.14 -7.60 2.20
N ILE A 102 -4.80 -7.84 3.47
CA ILE A 102 -5.52 -8.80 4.33
C ILE A 102 -6.99 -8.40 4.47
N LEU A 103 -7.27 -7.13 4.80
CA LEU A 103 -8.63 -6.65 5.01
C LEU A 103 -9.50 -6.81 3.75
N VAL A 104 -8.96 -6.50 2.56
CA VAL A 104 -9.67 -6.73 1.29
C VAL A 104 -9.98 -8.21 1.12
N ILE A 105 -8.99 -9.09 1.30
CA ILE A 105 -9.13 -10.53 1.06
C ILE A 105 -10.16 -11.13 2.01
N SER A 106 -10.08 -10.81 3.31
CA SER A 106 -11.03 -11.31 4.31
C SER A 106 -12.46 -10.82 4.04
N ALA A 107 -12.64 -9.56 3.62
CA ALA A 107 -13.96 -9.04 3.26
C ALA A 107 -14.53 -9.74 2.02
N SER A 108 -13.74 -9.94 0.98
CA SER A 108 -14.17 -10.64 -0.24
C SER A 108 -14.55 -12.10 0.02
N GLN A 109 -13.82 -12.78 0.91
CA GLN A 109 -14.11 -14.18 1.28
C GLN A 109 -15.40 -14.32 2.07
N SER A 110 -15.66 -13.40 3.01
CA SER A 110 -16.91 -13.39 3.78
C SER A 110 -18.17 -13.27 2.93
N VAL A 111 -18.05 -12.75 1.70
CA VAL A 111 -19.18 -12.60 0.76
C VAL A 111 -19.31 -13.76 -0.21
N ALA A 112 -18.21 -14.47 -0.49
CA ALA A 112 -18.20 -15.65 -1.34
C ALA A 112 -18.82 -16.89 -0.67
N ASP A 113 -18.75 -16.98 0.66
CA ASP A 113 -19.19 -18.15 1.45
C ASP A 113 -20.72 -18.33 1.57
N SER A 114 -21.54 -17.56 0.85
CA SER A 114 -23.00 -17.71 0.88
C SER A 114 -23.56 -18.80 -0.06
N LYS A 115 -22.70 -19.56 -0.77
CA LYS A 115 -23.18 -20.63 -1.67
C LYS A 115 -22.19 -21.80 -1.79
N SER A 116 -22.66 -22.97 -1.33
CA SER A 116 -22.15 -24.32 -1.60
C SER A 116 -21.21 -24.94 -0.55
N ALA A 117 -21.77 -25.89 0.20
CA ALA A 117 -21.10 -26.75 1.18
C ALA A 117 -20.09 -27.77 0.57
N SER A 118 -19.65 -27.58 -0.68
CA SER A 118 -18.72 -28.49 -1.37
C SER A 118 -17.35 -27.88 -1.71
N ILE A 119 -17.08 -26.62 -1.33
CA ILE A 119 -15.86 -25.86 -1.70
C ILE A 119 -14.88 -25.65 -0.52
N ILE A 120 -15.09 -26.34 0.60
CA ILE A 120 -14.31 -26.12 1.85
C ILE A 120 -12.84 -26.59 1.72
N SER A 121 -12.53 -27.49 0.78
CA SER A 121 -11.17 -28.06 0.65
C SER A 121 -10.18 -27.25 -0.20
N SER A 122 -10.64 -26.39 -1.11
CA SER A 122 -9.76 -25.56 -1.95
C SER A 122 -9.68 -24.09 -1.53
N LEU A 123 -10.67 -23.60 -0.79
CA LEU A 123 -10.74 -22.19 -0.35
C LEU A 123 -9.90 -21.90 0.90
N THR A 124 -9.68 -22.89 1.76
CA THR A 124 -8.90 -22.74 2.99
C THR A 124 -7.41 -22.53 2.71
N THR A 125 -6.89 -23.07 1.60
CA THR A 125 -5.47 -22.97 1.23
C THR A 125 -5.04 -21.57 0.79
N GLU A 126 -5.89 -20.82 0.08
CA GLU A 126 -5.50 -19.49 -0.44
C GLU A 126 -5.52 -18.42 0.67
N SER A 127 -6.53 -18.41 1.53
CA SER A 127 -6.60 -17.52 2.70
C SER A 127 -5.49 -17.81 3.71
N PHE A 128 -5.18 -19.10 3.92
CA PHE A 128 -4.12 -19.51 4.84
C PHE A 128 -2.75 -19.06 4.32
N ALA A 129 -2.50 -19.15 3.02
CA ALA A 129 -1.25 -18.68 2.41
C ALA A 129 -1.04 -17.17 2.62
N GLN A 130 -2.09 -16.36 2.47
CA GLN A 130 -2.01 -14.91 2.70
C GLN A 130 -1.84 -14.55 4.19
N GLY A 131 -2.49 -15.28 5.11
CA GLY A 131 -2.25 -15.14 6.54
C GLY A 131 -0.80 -15.50 6.94
N LEU A 132 -0.24 -16.54 6.33
CA LEU A 132 1.13 -17.01 6.60
C LEU A 132 2.19 -16.00 6.11
N ILE A 133 1.96 -15.35 4.97
CA ILE A 133 2.83 -14.28 4.44
C ILE A 133 2.93 -13.11 5.43
N VAL A 134 1.81 -12.73 6.04
CA VAL A 134 1.77 -11.62 7.01
C VAL A 134 2.52 -11.98 8.27
N LEU A 135 2.34 -13.21 8.77
CA LEU A 135 3.06 -13.73 9.92
C LEU A 135 4.58 -13.68 9.70
N ILE A 136 5.04 -14.08 8.52
CA ILE A 136 6.46 -13.99 8.12
C ILE A 136 6.96 -12.55 8.09
N MET A 137 6.19 -11.60 7.53
CA MET A 137 6.56 -10.18 7.53
C MET A 137 6.68 -9.59 8.94
N VAL A 138 5.74 -9.92 9.84
CA VAL A 138 5.77 -9.46 11.23
C VAL A 138 7.01 -9.98 11.96
N ILE A 139 7.35 -11.26 11.77
CA ILE A 139 8.57 -11.85 12.33
C ILE A 139 9.84 -11.18 11.77
N ALA A 140 9.89 -10.92 10.46
CA ALA A 140 11.02 -10.23 9.83
C ALA A 140 11.24 -8.83 10.42
N ILE A 141 10.15 -8.06 10.65
CA ILE A 141 10.22 -6.74 11.25
C ILE A 141 10.64 -6.81 12.73
N PHE A 142 10.12 -7.80 13.48
CA PHE A 142 10.51 -8.01 14.87
C PHE A 142 12.02 -8.27 15.01
N ILE A 143 12.58 -9.10 14.14
CA ILE A 143 14.03 -9.38 14.09
C ILE A 143 14.83 -8.11 13.73
N LEU A 144 14.40 -7.36 12.71
CA LEU A 144 15.06 -6.12 12.27
C LEU A 144 15.04 -5.00 13.32
N ARG A 145 13.99 -4.95 14.17
CA ARG A 145 13.92 -4.00 15.28
C ARG A 145 14.83 -4.42 16.43
N LYS A 146 14.83 -5.71 16.78
CA LYS A 146 15.68 -6.24 17.85
C LYS A 146 17.18 -6.12 17.54
N SER A 147 17.58 -6.36 16.29
CA SER A 147 18.98 -6.21 15.86
C SER A 147 19.48 -4.75 15.91
N ARG A 148 18.61 -3.78 15.61
CA ARG A 148 18.95 -2.35 15.72
C ARG A 148 19.07 -1.86 17.17
N LEU A 149 18.32 -2.45 18.10
CA LEU A 149 18.49 -2.21 19.53
C LEU A 149 19.83 -2.77 20.04
N PHE A 150 20.19 -3.99 19.63
CA PHE A 150 21.46 -4.62 19.99
C PHE A 150 22.70 -3.87 19.48
N LEU A 151 22.63 -3.29 18.28
CA LEU A 151 23.74 -2.48 17.76
C LEU A 151 23.89 -1.13 18.47
N LYS A 152 22.83 -0.62 19.11
CA LYS A 152 22.88 0.62 19.87
C LYS A 152 23.52 0.44 21.25
N GLU A 153 23.44 -0.76 21.82
CA GLU A 153 24.13 -1.12 23.08
C GLU A 153 25.65 -1.33 22.90
N LEU A 154 26.13 -1.62 21.68
CA LEU A 154 27.56 -1.83 21.38
C LEU A 154 28.31 -0.54 21.02
N ASP A 155 27.61 0.55 20.71
CA ASP A 155 28.20 1.89 20.48
C ASP A 155 28.27 2.73 21.77
N GLU A 156 27.69 2.24 22.89
CA GLU A 156 27.69 2.91 24.20
C GLU A 156 28.68 2.27 25.22
N GLU A 157 29.48 1.29 24.82
CA GLU A 157 30.63 0.73 25.57
C GLU A 157 31.99 1.20 25.00
#